data_AF-T0N7P3-F1
#
_entry.id   AF-T0N7P3-F1
#
_cell.length_a   1.000
_cell.length_b   1.000
_cell.length_c   1.000
_cell.angle_alpha   90.00
_cell.angle_beta   90.00
_cell.angle_gamma   90.00
#
_symmetry.space_group_name_H-M   'P 1'
#
loop_
_entity.id
_entity.type
_entity.pdbx_description
1 polymer ?
#
loop_
_entity_poly.entity_id
_entity_poly.type
_entity_poly.pdbx_seq_one_letter_code
_entity_poly.pdbx_strand_id
1 'polypeptide(L)'
;MSNRKVPKAMEEKFNETSKIIEEFCSEHLNHEYEDLCVDLCAALCRKRPSPLEKGRAKTWACAIVHAIGSANFLFDPEQDPHMKAKDLYLNFGVSSSSGGTKSREIQELMDVNFFNGQWTLPSKLEDNPMIWQLSVNGLIIDVRNAPRELQEEAYRQGLIPYIPADKDKEDKKREDKASKCQGSKIIEFPGNKTKSKRKKNLTEKERKQLADEIISGVYECDYADEAIELAKEALEMYENCSQAYIVLGDVSDCSNLERKAYFQKAVEAAKNELGKEFEELKGHFWLAHETRPYMMAKANLAHYLWDIGHRSEAIKEAKEMLQLNPNDNQGIRWLIVNWLILENDSYIEELLKFYEDDASASIIFSKALLEFKKGNNKEAEKALKEAKNHNPHVIPYLIGKKKLPKQPPEYMGFGDDLEAQSYVFDGGYEAWKNTEGAIAWIKTIK
;
A
#
# COMPACT_ATOMS: atom_id res chain seq x y z
N MET A 1 -3.39 -5.43 28.29
CA MET A 1 -4.13 -4.84 29.43
C MET A 1 -4.26 -3.34 29.21
N SER A 2 -5.48 -2.87 29.01
CA SER A 2 -5.85 -1.47 28.75
C SER A 2 -5.58 -0.60 29.99
N ASN A 3 -4.52 0.22 29.94
CA ASN A 3 -4.18 1.14 31.02
C ASN A 3 -4.92 2.47 30.83
N ARG A 4 -6.15 2.56 31.34
CA ARG A 4 -7.00 3.78 31.30
C ARG A 4 -6.64 4.84 32.35
N LYS A 5 -5.46 4.75 32.97
CA LYS A 5 -5.00 5.80 33.91
C LYS A 5 -4.73 7.10 33.16
N VAL A 6 -5.35 8.18 33.60
CA VAL A 6 -5.17 9.54 33.09
C VAL A 6 -4.61 10.46 34.18
N PRO A 7 -3.90 11.55 33.82
CA PRO A 7 -3.49 12.56 34.80
C PRO A 7 -4.71 13.17 35.51
N LYS A 8 -4.60 13.49 36.81
CA LYS A 8 -5.70 14.11 37.59
C LYS A 8 -6.30 15.35 36.91
N ALA A 9 -5.46 16.16 36.27
CA ALA A 9 -5.90 17.37 35.56
C ALA A 9 -6.81 17.08 34.34
N MET A 10 -6.77 15.86 33.81
CA MET A 10 -7.56 15.43 32.64
C MET A 10 -8.72 14.50 33.01
N GLU A 11 -8.91 14.17 34.28
CA GLU A 11 -9.90 13.16 34.73
C GLU A 11 -11.34 13.58 34.40
N GLU A 12 -11.70 14.84 34.62
CA GLU A 12 -13.01 15.38 34.26
C GLU A 12 -13.24 15.29 32.74
N LYS A 13 -12.24 15.68 31.95
CA LYS A 13 -12.35 15.71 30.48
C LYS A 13 -12.41 14.32 29.87
N PHE A 14 -11.64 13.39 30.42
CA PHE A 14 -11.66 11.99 30.07
C PHE A 14 -13.05 11.38 30.35
N ASN A 15 -13.58 11.57 31.55
CA ASN A 15 -14.90 11.03 31.92
C ASN A 15 -16.02 11.61 31.05
N GLU A 16 -15.99 12.92 30.76
CA GLU A 16 -16.94 13.56 29.85
C GLU A 16 -16.87 12.96 28.43
N THR A 17 -15.67 12.82 27.89
CA THR A 17 -15.46 12.37 26.49
C THR A 17 -15.75 10.87 26.35
N SER A 18 -15.28 10.05 27.30
CA SER A 18 -15.51 8.61 27.29
C SER A 18 -16.98 8.25 27.46
N LYS A 19 -17.73 8.97 28.31
CA LYS A 19 -19.18 8.76 28.42
C LYS A 19 -19.92 8.97 27.08
N ILE A 20 -19.52 9.99 26.32
CA ILE A 20 -20.10 10.25 24.99
C ILE A 20 -19.75 9.13 24.00
N ILE A 21 -18.53 8.58 24.08
CA ILE A 21 -18.08 7.45 23.27
C ILE A 21 -18.88 6.18 23.63
N GLU A 22 -19.01 5.89 24.92
CA GLU A 22 -19.76 4.74 25.44
C GLU A 22 -21.23 4.77 24.98
N GLU A 23 -21.90 5.91 25.15
CA GLU A 23 -23.28 6.11 24.68
C GLU A 23 -23.39 5.84 23.16
N PHE A 24 -22.51 6.43 22.35
CA PHE A 24 -22.52 6.25 20.90
C PHE A 24 -22.24 4.81 20.46
N CYS A 25 -21.20 4.17 21.02
CA CYS A 25 -20.83 2.81 20.63
C CYS A 25 -21.90 1.80 21.05
N SER A 26 -22.55 2.01 22.20
CA SER A 26 -23.65 1.16 22.65
C SER A 26 -24.89 1.26 21.75
N GLU A 27 -25.16 2.43 21.17
CA GLU A 27 -26.33 2.67 20.33
C GLU A 27 -26.10 2.25 18.86
N HIS A 28 -24.87 2.40 18.35
CA HIS A 28 -24.62 2.30 16.92
C HIS A 28 -23.48 1.37 16.49
N LEU A 29 -22.62 0.91 17.41
CA LEU A 29 -21.48 0.04 17.10
C LEU A 29 -21.50 -1.19 18.00
N ASN A 30 -20.38 -1.51 18.65
CA ASN A 30 -20.23 -2.65 19.56
C ASN A 30 -19.22 -2.35 20.67
N HIS A 31 -19.09 -3.29 21.60
CA HIS A 31 -18.20 -3.18 22.76
C HIS A 31 -16.70 -3.09 22.40
N GLU A 32 -16.27 -3.69 21.28
CA GLU A 32 -14.86 -3.62 20.86
C GLU A 32 -14.48 -2.19 20.42
N TYR A 33 -15.36 -1.52 19.68
CA TYR A 33 -15.19 -0.10 19.34
C TYR A 33 -15.21 0.79 20.58
N GLU A 34 -16.13 0.55 21.51
CA GLU A 34 -16.17 1.27 22.80
C GLU A 34 -14.84 1.17 23.53
N ASP A 35 -14.37 -0.05 23.77
CA ASP A 35 -13.16 -0.28 24.55
C ASP A 35 -11.92 0.38 23.93
N LEU A 36 -11.77 0.25 22.62
CA LEU A 36 -10.63 0.77 21.89
C LEU A 36 -10.66 2.30 21.77
N CYS A 37 -11.85 2.89 21.59
CA CYS A 37 -12.03 4.35 21.58
C CYS A 37 -11.77 4.96 22.96
N VAL A 38 -12.23 4.33 24.04
CA VAL A 38 -11.95 4.78 25.41
C VAL A 38 -10.45 4.66 25.73
N ASP A 39 -9.78 3.62 25.24
CA ASP A 39 -8.32 3.48 25.40
C ASP A 39 -7.55 4.58 24.65
N LEU A 40 -7.98 4.91 23.42
CA LEU A 40 -7.43 6.02 22.65
C LEU A 40 -7.68 7.36 23.34
N CYS A 41 -8.87 7.58 23.89
CA CYS A 41 -9.22 8.76 24.70
C CYS A 41 -8.25 8.92 25.89
N ALA A 42 -8.01 7.83 26.64
CA ALA A 42 -7.09 7.82 27.77
C ALA A 42 -5.65 8.11 27.32
N ALA A 43 -5.23 7.59 26.16
CA ALA A 43 -3.92 7.83 25.59
C ALA A 43 -3.71 9.30 25.17
N LEU A 44 -4.72 9.91 24.56
CA LEU A 44 -4.72 11.34 24.24
C LEU A 44 -4.66 12.21 25.50
N CYS A 45 -5.35 11.83 26.59
CA CYS A 45 -5.27 12.52 27.88
C CYS A 45 -3.87 12.49 28.51
N ARG A 46 -3.02 11.53 28.14
CA ARG A 46 -1.64 11.43 28.65
C ARG A 46 -0.62 12.25 27.86
N LYS A 47 -0.96 12.73 26.67
CA LYS A 47 -0.09 13.62 25.87
C LYS A 47 0.13 14.95 26.61
N ARG A 48 1.28 15.59 26.36
CA ARG A 48 1.68 16.83 27.04
C ARG A 48 2.11 17.90 26.02
N PRO A 49 1.32 18.97 25.80
CA PRO A 49 -0.04 19.17 26.35
C PRO A 49 -1.04 18.16 25.77
N SER A 50 -2.15 17.92 26.46
CA SER A 50 -3.19 17.03 25.91
C SER A 50 -4.03 17.81 24.89
N PRO A 51 -4.29 17.25 23.69
CA PRO A 51 -5.13 17.93 22.71
C PRO A 51 -6.58 18.12 23.21
N LEU A 52 -7.04 17.26 24.13
CA LEU A 52 -8.38 17.34 24.73
C LEU A 52 -8.55 18.53 25.67
N GLU A 53 -7.47 19.22 26.06
CA GLU A 53 -7.54 20.45 26.86
C GLU A 53 -8.33 21.56 26.14
N LYS A 54 -8.34 21.55 24.80
CA LYS A 54 -9.03 22.55 23.99
C LYS A 54 -10.10 21.89 23.12
N GLY A 55 -11.29 22.49 23.10
CA GLY A 55 -12.41 22.04 22.28
C GLY A 55 -13.48 21.27 23.06
N ARG A 56 -14.59 20.99 22.37
CA ARG A 56 -15.77 20.34 22.97
C ARG A 56 -15.56 18.83 23.04
N ALA A 57 -15.96 18.19 24.14
CA ALA A 57 -15.83 16.74 24.32
C ALA A 57 -16.55 15.97 23.21
N LYS A 58 -17.74 16.41 22.80
CA LYS A 58 -18.50 15.80 21.69
C LYS A 58 -17.72 15.78 20.37
N THR A 59 -16.93 16.82 20.07
CA THR A 59 -16.10 16.87 18.87
C THR A 59 -14.93 15.91 18.96
N TRP A 60 -14.29 15.80 20.13
CA TRP A 60 -13.21 14.83 20.36
C TRP A 60 -13.71 13.39 20.36
N ALA A 61 -14.85 13.10 20.98
CA ALA A 61 -15.49 11.79 20.95
C ALA A 61 -15.78 11.34 19.51
N CYS A 62 -16.40 12.22 18.72
CA CYS A 62 -16.66 12.00 17.31
C CYS A 62 -15.38 11.69 16.52
N ALA A 63 -14.32 12.48 16.76
CA ALA A 63 -13.04 12.31 16.09
C ALA A 63 -12.33 11.01 16.49
N ILE A 64 -12.40 10.61 17.76
CA ILE A 64 -11.83 9.35 18.28
C ILE A 64 -12.51 8.15 17.62
N VAL A 65 -13.85 8.14 17.59
CA VAL A 65 -14.61 7.04 16.96
C VAL A 65 -14.36 7.00 15.46
N HIS A 66 -14.26 8.16 14.80
CA HIS A 66 -13.90 8.20 13.39
C HIS A 66 -12.48 7.66 13.14
N ALA A 67 -11.49 8.05 13.96
CA ALA A 67 -10.11 7.59 13.79
C ALA A 67 -9.96 6.07 13.94
N ILE A 68 -10.55 5.49 14.99
CA ILE A 68 -10.60 4.03 15.18
C ILE A 68 -11.40 3.37 14.07
N GLY A 69 -12.54 3.97 13.68
CA GLY A 69 -13.36 3.52 12.57
C GLY A 69 -12.58 3.41 11.26
N SER A 70 -11.80 4.43 10.90
CA SER A 70 -10.96 4.44 9.71
C SER A 70 -9.93 3.31 9.73
N ALA A 71 -9.20 3.15 10.85
CA ALA A 71 -8.17 2.11 10.99
C ALA A 71 -8.74 0.69 10.93
N ASN A 72 -10.04 0.54 11.22
CA ASN A 72 -10.75 -0.74 11.27
C ASN A 72 -11.84 -0.87 10.19
N PHE A 73 -11.75 -0.09 9.12
CA PHE A 73 -12.65 -0.16 7.95
C PHE A 73 -14.14 0.02 8.26
N LEU A 74 -14.53 0.72 9.34
CA LEU A 74 -15.94 0.96 9.70
C LEU A 74 -16.77 1.56 8.54
N PHE A 75 -16.11 2.33 7.67
CA PHE A 75 -16.73 3.03 6.54
C PHE A 75 -16.88 2.17 5.28
N ASP A 76 -16.41 0.93 5.29
CA ASP A 76 -16.54 -0.04 4.21
C ASP A 76 -17.86 -0.82 4.37
N PRO A 77 -18.76 -0.83 3.35
CA PRO A 77 -20.03 -1.55 3.39
C PRO A 77 -19.93 -3.07 3.61
N GLU A 78 -18.77 -3.67 3.38
CA GLU A 78 -18.55 -5.11 3.57
C GLU A 78 -18.27 -5.49 5.03
N GLN A 79 -18.14 -4.51 5.92
CA GLN A 79 -17.82 -4.73 7.33
C GLN A 79 -19.07 -4.80 8.21
N ASP A 80 -18.97 -5.53 9.32
CA ASP A 80 -20.00 -5.56 10.36
C ASP A 80 -19.36 -5.23 11.73
N PRO A 81 -19.77 -4.14 12.41
CA PRO A 81 -20.73 -3.12 11.96
C PRO A 81 -20.16 -2.23 10.84
N HIS A 82 -21.05 -1.73 9.97
CA HIS A 82 -20.77 -0.68 8.98
C HIS A 82 -21.51 0.61 9.32
N MET A 83 -20.85 1.75 9.11
CA MET A 83 -21.48 3.07 9.17
C MET A 83 -20.80 4.02 8.19
N LYS A 84 -21.55 4.85 7.47
CA LYS A 84 -20.93 5.90 6.62
C LYS A 84 -20.38 7.03 7.49
N ALA A 85 -19.24 7.60 7.11
CA ALA A 85 -18.62 8.70 7.84
C ALA A 85 -19.58 9.90 8.03
N LYS A 86 -20.39 10.20 7.02
CA LYS A 86 -21.41 11.25 7.10
C LYS A 86 -22.45 10.99 8.22
N ASP A 87 -22.87 9.74 8.38
CA ASP A 87 -23.87 9.35 9.37
C ASP A 87 -23.25 9.36 10.78
N LEU A 88 -21.98 8.96 10.91
CA LEU A 88 -21.20 9.13 12.14
C LEU A 88 -21.21 10.60 12.61
N TYR A 89 -20.83 11.52 11.72
CA TYR A 89 -20.81 12.96 12.03
C TYR A 89 -22.20 13.49 12.41
N LEU A 90 -23.24 13.05 11.70
CA LEU A 90 -24.63 13.44 11.94
C LEU A 90 -25.11 12.96 13.32
N ASN A 91 -24.86 11.70 13.68
CA ASN A 91 -25.25 11.12 14.97
C ASN A 91 -24.52 11.81 16.14
N PHE A 92 -23.25 12.20 15.96
CA PHE A 92 -22.57 13.07 16.93
C PHE A 92 -23.03 14.54 16.88
N GLY A 93 -23.83 14.96 15.90
CA GLY A 93 -24.20 16.38 15.71
C GLY A 93 -22.99 17.29 15.52
N VAL A 94 -21.93 16.78 14.89
CA VAL A 94 -20.68 17.50 14.59
C VAL A 94 -20.58 17.66 13.08
N SER A 95 -20.13 18.81 12.59
CA SER A 95 -19.90 19.01 11.15
C SER A 95 -18.78 18.07 10.66
N SER A 96 -18.90 17.51 9.46
CA SER A 96 -17.88 16.65 8.86
C SER A 96 -16.48 17.28 8.83
N SER A 97 -16.37 18.60 8.60
CA SER A 97 -15.09 19.31 8.65
C SER A 97 -14.46 19.28 10.04
N SER A 98 -15.19 19.72 11.07
CA SER A 98 -14.69 19.72 12.45
C SER A 98 -14.32 18.33 12.97
N GLY A 99 -15.14 17.32 12.67
CA GLY A 99 -14.88 15.93 13.08
C GLY A 99 -13.70 15.31 12.33
N GLY A 100 -13.65 15.51 11.01
CA GLY A 100 -12.58 14.99 10.15
C GLY A 100 -11.22 15.60 10.46
N THR A 101 -11.12 16.92 10.59
CA THR A 101 -9.86 17.59 10.97
C THR A 101 -9.34 17.10 12.32
N LYS A 102 -10.23 16.91 13.31
CA LYS A 102 -9.83 16.38 14.63
C LYS A 102 -9.49 14.88 14.58
N SER A 103 -10.18 14.09 13.75
CA SER A 103 -9.83 12.68 13.55
C SER A 103 -8.42 12.56 12.96
N ARG A 104 -8.10 13.40 11.99
CA ARG A 104 -6.78 13.43 11.36
C ARG A 104 -5.68 13.82 12.36
N GLU A 105 -5.92 14.85 13.18
CA GLU A 105 -5.02 15.22 14.28
C GLU A 105 -4.76 14.05 15.24
N ILE A 106 -5.77 13.22 15.52
CA ILE A 106 -5.61 12.01 16.34
C ILE A 106 -4.77 10.96 15.61
N GLN A 107 -5.07 10.69 14.34
CA GLN A 107 -4.38 9.68 13.53
C GLN A 107 -2.88 9.97 13.45
N GLU A 108 -2.50 11.22 13.18
CA GLU A 108 -1.10 11.67 13.16
C GLU A 108 -0.45 11.58 14.54
N LEU A 109 -1.13 12.07 15.59
CA LEU A 109 -0.55 12.16 16.94
C LEU A 109 -0.37 10.80 17.63
N MET A 110 -1.26 9.87 17.33
CA MET A 110 -1.37 8.57 17.98
C MET A 110 -0.97 7.41 17.06
N ASP A 111 -0.59 7.71 15.82
CA ASP A 111 -0.28 6.75 14.78
C ASP A 111 -1.41 5.73 14.58
N VAL A 112 -2.65 6.23 14.53
CA VAL A 112 -3.86 5.39 14.34
C VAL A 112 -4.03 5.16 12.85
N ASN A 113 -3.56 4.02 12.37
CA ASN A 113 -3.69 3.60 10.98
C ASN A 113 -3.84 2.08 10.89
N PHE A 114 -4.19 1.58 9.71
CA PHE A 114 -4.39 0.14 9.47
C PHE A 114 -3.13 -0.71 9.69
N PHE A 115 -1.95 -0.15 9.46
CA PHE A 115 -0.68 -0.84 9.62
C PHE A 115 -0.21 -0.91 11.08
N ASN A 116 -0.83 -0.12 11.97
CA ASN A 116 -0.52 -0.13 13.39
C ASN A 116 -1.49 -1.03 14.16
N GLY A 117 -1.01 -2.22 14.51
CA GLY A 117 -1.77 -3.23 15.27
C GLY A 117 -2.23 -2.78 16.67
N GLN A 118 -1.68 -1.69 17.22
CA GLN A 118 -2.08 -1.17 18.53
C GLN A 118 -3.55 -0.71 18.55
N TRP A 119 -4.05 -0.20 17.41
CA TRP A 119 -5.39 0.37 17.28
C TRP A 119 -6.29 -0.49 16.39
N THR A 120 -6.01 -1.80 16.33
CA THR A 120 -6.84 -2.79 15.62
C THR A 120 -7.83 -3.45 16.59
N LEU A 121 -9.07 -3.65 16.14
CA LEU A 121 -10.11 -4.34 16.90
C LEU A 121 -9.69 -5.78 17.22
N PRO A 122 -9.97 -6.30 18.43
CA PRO A 122 -9.66 -7.66 18.81
C PRO A 122 -10.13 -8.72 17.80
N SER A 123 -11.35 -8.58 17.27
CA SER A 123 -11.91 -9.47 16.24
C SER A 123 -11.11 -9.49 14.94
N LYS A 124 -10.41 -8.39 14.61
CA LYS A 124 -9.61 -8.24 13.39
C LYS A 124 -8.12 -8.52 13.60
N LEU A 125 -7.68 -8.74 14.83
CA LEU A 125 -6.27 -8.99 15.13
C LEU A 125 -5.78 -10.25 14.45
N GLU A 126 -6.55 -11.35 14.46
CA GLU A 126 -6.11 -12.63 13.89
C GLU A 126 -5.91 -12.56 12.38
N ASP A 127 -6.81 -11.90 11.67
CA ASP A 127 -6.78 -11.86 10.21
C ASP A 127 -5.86 -10.77 9.66
N ASN A 128 -5.29 -9.90 10.50
CA ASN A 128 -4.39 -8.85 10.05
C ASN A 128 -2.94 -9.37 9.89
N PRO A 129 -2.45 -9.58 8.65
CA PRO A 129 -1.12 -10.14 8.42
C PRO A 129 0.01 -9.22 8.89
N MET A 130 -0.22 -7.91 8.98
CA MET A 130 0.81 -6.94 9.39
C MET A 130 1.17 -7.05 10.87
N ILE A 131 0.28 -7.57 11.71
CA ILE A 131 0.49 -7.76 13.15
C ILE A 131 1.35 -9.00 13.42
N TRP A 132 1.26 -10.01 12.55
CA TRP A 132 1.89 -11.31 12.74
C TRP A 132 3.17 -11.49 11.93
N GLN A 133 3.44 -10.62 10.96
CA GLN A 133 4.67 -10.64 10.17
C GLN A 133 5.80 -9.90 10.88
N LEU A 134 6.80 -10.64 11.36
CA LEU A 134 7.97 -10.07 12.02
C LEU A 134 9.24 -10.39 11.24
N SER A 135 10.17 -9.44 11.21
CA SER A 135 11.51 -9.68 10.69
C SER A 135 12.39 -10.34 11.76
N VAL A 136 12.79 -11.59 11.53
CA VAL A 136 13.73 -12.33 12.37
C VAL A 136 14.95 -12.66 11.52
N ASN A 137 16.11 -12.11 11.89
CA ASN A 137 17.37 -12.25 11.14
C ASN A 137 17.24 -11.86 9.65
N GLY A 138 16.41 -10.87 9.33
CA GLY A 138 16.22 -10.38 7.96
C GLY A 138 15.20 -11.18 7.14
N LEU A 139 14.55 -12.20 7.72
CA LEU A 139 13.46 -12.94 7.09
C LEU A 139 12.13 -12.51 7.72
N ILE A 140 11.16 -12.12 6.88
CA ILE A 140 9.79 -11.89 7.33
C ILE A 140 9.15 -13.26 7.55
N ILE A 141 8.82 -13.55 8.79
CA ILE A 141 8.13 -14.78 9.17
C ILE A 141 6.78 -14.42 9.76
N ASP A 142 5.78 -15.27 9.50
CA ASP A 142 4.56 -15.25 10.28
C ASP A 142 4.85 -15.86 11.67
N VAL A 143 4.91 -14.99 12.68
CA VAL A 143 5.25 -15.35 14.06
C VAL A 143 4.25 -16.35 14.66
N ARG A 144 3.02 -16.46 14.13
CA ARG A 144 2.05 -17.48 14.58
C ARG A 144 2.56 -18.89 14.33
N ASN A 145 3.34 -19.07 13.26
CA ASN A 145 3.95 -20.35 12.88
C ASN A 145 5.39 -20.49 13.39
N ALA A 146 5.93 -19.47 14.06
CA ALA A 146 7.29 -19.49 14.59
C ALA A 146 7.38 -20.35 15.87
N PRO A 147 8.57 -20.90 16.19
CA PRO A 147 8.84 -21.53 17.48
C PRO A 147 8.37 -20.68 18.67
N ARG A 148 7.82 -21.33 19.71
CA ARG A 148 7.27 -20.67 20.90
C ARG A 148 8.21 -19.65 21.54
N GLU A 149 9.51 -19.95 21.58
CA GLU A 149 10.54 -19.06 22.10
C GLU A 149 10.57 -17.71 21.36
N LEU A 150 10.39 -17.71 20.03
CA LEU A 150 10.31 -16.49 19.23
C LEU A 150 8.99 -15.75 19.45
N GLN A 151 7.89 -16.48 19.69
CA GLN A 151 6.61 -15.86 20.05
C GLN A 151 6.67 -15.17 21.42
N GLU A 152 7.26 -15.83 22.42
CA GLU A 152 7.46 -15.29 23.77
C GLU A 152 8.37 -14.06 23.74
N GLU A 153 9.43 -14.09 22.94
CA GLU A 153 10.33 -12.94 22.77
C GLU A 153 9.65 -11.78 22.05
N ALA A 154 8.92 -12.05 20.96
CA ALA A 154 8.13 -11.03 20.26
C ALA A 154 7.08 -10.39 21.17
N TYR A 155 6.39 -11.19 21.99
CA TYR A 155 5.42 -10.69 22.96
C TYR A 155 6.09 -9.87 24.06
N ARG A 156 7.25 -10.31 24.58
CA ARG A 156 8.04 -9.57 25.57
C ARG A 156 8.50 -8.21 25.05
N GLN A 157 8.83 -8.12 23.76
CA GLN A 157 9.20 -6.87 23.09
C GLN A 157 7.98 -6.01 22.71
N GLY A 158 6.76 -6.51 22.89
CA GLY A 158 5.53 -5.81 22.51
C GLY A 158 5.26 -5.79 21.00
N LEU A 159 5.93 -6.65 20.23
CA LEU A 159 5.79 -6.75 18.77
C LEU A 159 4.53 -7.51 18.36
N ILE A 160 3.98 -8.34 19.25
CA ILE A 160 2.71 -9.04 19.06
C ILE A 160 1.81 -8.84 20.28
N PRO A 161 0.48 -8.83 20.09
CA PRO A 161 -0.47 -8.51 21.16
C PRO A 161 -0.63 -9.64 22.20
N TYR A 162 -0.33 -10.89 21.83
CA TYR A 162 -0.34 -12.07 22.70
C TYR A 162 0.50 -13.18 22.04
N ILE A 163 0.79 -14.27 22.78
CA ILE A 163 1.51 -15.45 22.26
C ILE A 163 0.51 -16.40 21.57
N PRO A 164 0.56 -16.59 20.23
CA PRO A 164 -0.39 -17.46 19.52
C PRO A 164 -0.41 -18.90 20.03
N ALA A 165 0.73 -19.48 20.36
CA ALA A 165 0.86 -20.83 20.91
C ALA A 165 0.22 -20.99 22.30
N ASP A 166 -0.17 -19.90 22.95
CA ASP A 166 -0.95 -19.93 24.18
C ASP A 166 -2.47 -19.97 23.92
N LYS A 167 -2.96 -19.60 22.72
CA LYS A 167 -4.40 -19.76 22.37
C LYS A 167 -4.83 -21.22 22.29
N ASP A 168 -4.02 -22.11 21.69
CA ASP A 168 -4.28 -23.56 21.65
C ASP A 168 -4.32 -24.21 23.05
N LYS A 169 -3.72 -23.55 24.05
CA LYS A 169 -3.77 -23.96 25.46
C LYS A 169 -4.84 -23.21 26.25
N GLU A 170 -5.21 -21.99 25.86
CA GLU A 170 -6.23 -21.16 26.49
C GLU A 170 -7.66 -21.59 26.15
N ASP A 171 -7.94 -22.11 24.95
CA ASP A 171 -9.27 -22.70 24.67
C ASP A 171 -9.53 -23.97 25.51
N LYS A 172 -8.46 -24.57 26.06
CA LYS A 172 -8.51 -25.66 27.06
C LYS A 172 -8.31 -25.20 28.52
N LYS A 173 -8.02 -23.92 28.77
CA LYS A 173 -7.75 -23.37 30.12
C LYS A 173 -8.64 -22.20 30.51
N ARG A 174 -9.44 -21.62 29.61
CA ARG A 174 -10.44 -20.58 29.92
C ARG A 174 -11.65 -21.10 30.71
N GLU A 175 -11.72 -22.41 30.98
CA GLU A 175 -12.55 -22.97 32.07
C GLU A 175 -11.96 -22.74 33.47
N ASP A 176 -10.69 -22.34 33.61
CA ASP A 176 -10.01 -22.27 34.89
C ASP A 176 -9.16 -21.01 35.07
N LYS A 177 -9.72 -20.08 35.86
CA LYS A 177 -9.02 -19.18 36.80
C LYS A 177 -8.55 -17.82 36.28
N ALA A 178 -9.49 -16.89 36.42
CA ALA A 178 -9.23 -15.55 36.93
C ALA A 178 -8.28 -15.55 38.15
N SER A 179 -7.19 -14.77 38.12
CA SER A 179 -6.73 -13.90 39.23
C SER A 179 -5.25 -13.46 39.15
N LYS A 180 -5.05 -12.18 39.49
CA LYS A 180 -3.93 -11.54 40.24
C LYS A 180 -2.69 -10.98 39.49
N CYS A 181 -2.60 -9.64 39.56
CA CYS A 181 -1.55 -8.74 40.14
C CYS A 181 -0.06 -9.09 39.97
N GLN A 182 0.95 -8.20 39.93
CA GLN A 182 1.18 -6.74 39.87
C GLN A 182 2.73 -6.56 39.82
N GLY A 183 3.23 -5.42 39.28
CA GLY A 183 4.55 -4.82 39.60
C GLY A 183 5.73 -5.19 38.69
N SER A 184 6.40 -4.25 38.02
CA SER A 184 7.55 -3.49 38.57
C SER A 184 7.98 -2.29 37.69
N LYS A 185 8.74 -1.37 38.31
CA LYS A 185 9.18 -0.02 37.89
C LYS A 185 10.10 0.06 36.66
N ILE A 186 10.07 1.19 35.95
CA ILE A 186 11.05 1.61 34.92
C ILE A 186 11.85 2.83 35.41
N ILE A 187 13.14 2.83 35.06
CA ILE A 187 14.23 3.79 35.30
C ILE A 187 14.18 4.93 34.25
N GLU A 188 14.65 6.15 34.61
CA GLU A 188 14.62 7.39 33.82
C GLU A 188 15.77 7.60 32.78
N PHE A 189 15.39 8.24 31.64
CA PHE A 189 16.01 9.32 30.79
C PHE A 189 17.50 9.31 30.33
N PRO A 190 17.88 9.84 29.12
CA PRO A 190 17.74 11.25 28.66
C PRO A 190 17.37 11.40 27.14
N GLY A 191 17.10 12.55 26.52
CA GLY A 191 17.25 13.96 26.85
C GLY A 191 16.79 14.81 25.66
N ASN A 192 16.41 16.04 25.98
CA ASN A 192 15.66 17.02 25.21
C ASN A 192 16.52 17.79 24.17
N LYS A 193 15.93 18.31 23.07
CA LYS A 193 15.88 19.77 22.72
C LYS A 193 15.69 20.14 21.22
N THR A 194 14.69 21.01 21.03
CA THR A 194 14.63 22.25 20.20
C THR A 194 14.55 22.20 18.66
N LYS A 195 13.41 22.68 18.16
CA LYS A 195 13.23 23.31 16.84
C LYS A 195 14.01 24.63 16.73
N SER A 196 14.36 24.98 15.48
CA SER A 196 14.56 26.35 14.95
C SER A 196 15.97 26.95 14.75
N LYS A 197 17.09 26.22 14.85
CA LYS A 197 18.43 26.74 14.41
C LYS A 197 19.34 25.73 13.69
N ARG A 198 18.81 24.62 13.15
CA ARG A 198 19.60 23.46 12.71
C ARG A 198 19.78 23.26 11.19
N LYS A 199 19.41 24.20 10.31
CA LYS A 199 19.59 24.02 8.85
C LYS A 199 21.06 24.07 8.34
N LYS A 200 22.10 24.16 9.20
CA LYS A 200 23.51 24.28 8.74
C LYS A 200 24.46 23.11 9.06
N ASN A 201 24.13 22.19 9.97
CA ASN A 201 25.02 21.08 10.36
C ASN A 201 24.28 19.72 10.40
N LEU A 202 23.45 19.41 9.41
CA LEU A 202 22.86 18.07 9.29
C LEU A 202 23.81 17.15 8.53
N THR A 203 23.91 15.89 8.95
CA THR A 203 24.52 14.82 8.16
C THR A 203 23.65 14.51 6.95
N GLU A 204 24.21 13.83 5.95
CA GLU A 204 23.46 13.42 4.76
C GLU A 204 22.32 12.47 5.10
N LYS A 205 22.53 11.55 6.05
CA LYS A 205 21.48 10.64 6.53
C LYS A 205 20.31 11.39 7.18
N GLU A 206 20.59 12.41 7.99
CA GLU A 206 19.54 13.25 8.61
C GLU A 206 18.81 14.11 7.57
N ARG A 207 19.53 14.61 6.55
CA ARG A 207 18.94 15.34 5.42
C ARG A 207 17.98 14.46 4.63
N LYS A 208 18.41 13.23 4.31
CA LYS A 208 17.58 12.22 3.66
C LYS A 208 16.32 11.92 4.48
N GLN A 209 16.48 11.58 5.75
CA GLN A 209 15.33 11.26 6.61
C GLN A 209 14.31 12.40 6.67
N LEU A 210 14.78 13.65 6.73
CA LEU A 210 13.89 14.81 6.69
C LEU A 210 13.21 14.98 5.31
N ALA A 211 13.93 14.72 4.22
CA ALA A 211 13.33 14.73 2.89
C ALA A 211 12.28 13.61 2.72
N ASP A 212 12.52 12.42 3.27
CA ASP A 212 11.57 11.29 3.29
C ASP A 212 10.31 11.63 4.10
N GLU A 213 10.46 12.32 5.23
CA GLU A 213 9.34 12.84 6.03
C GLU A 213 8.54 13.89 5.26
N ILE A 214 9.21 14.84 4.58
CA ILE A 214 8.55 15.88 3.77
C ILE A 214 7.79 15.25 2.60
N ILE A 215 8.43 14.38 1.83
CA ILE A 215 7.82 13.81 0.62
C ILE A 215 6.67 12.86 0.94
N SER A 216 6.70 12.20 2.10
CA SER A 216 5.57 11.39 2.57
C SER A 216 4.29 12.21 2.74
N GLY A 217 4.39 13.52 3.00
CA GLY A 217 3.25 14.43 3.08
C GLY A 217 2.48 14.56 1.75
N VAL A 218 3.04 14.18 0.61
CA VAL A 218 2.36 14.25 -0.69
C VAL A 218 1.11 13.38 -0.74
N TYR A 219 1.08 12.24 -0.04
CA TYR A 219 -0.09 11.35 0.03
C TYR A 219 -1.30 11.98 0.76
N GLU A 220 -1.09 13.13 1.36
CA GLU A 220 -2.08 13.88 2.14
C GLU A 220 -2.61 15.10 1.40
N CYS A 221 -2.00 15.44 0.26
CA CYS A 221 -2.35 16.61 -0.54
C CYS A 221 -3.64 16.36 -1.34
N ASP A 222 -4.60 17.28 -1.21
CA ASP A 222 -5.80 17.31 -2.06
C ASP A 222 -5.54 17.99 -3.42
N TYR A 223 -4.44 18.75 -3.53
CA TYR A 223 -4.14 19.61 -4.67
C TYR A 223 -2.70 19.44 -5.17
N ALA A 224 -2.54 19.49 -6.49
CA ALA A 224 -1.23 19.35 -7.16
C ALA A 224 -0.20 20.39 -6.71
N ASP A 225 -0.61 21.65 -6.50
CA ASP A 225 0.30 22.73 -6.08
C ASP A 225 0.96 22.42 -4.73
N GLU A 226 0.22 21.84 -3.78
CA GLU A 226 0.75 21.46 -2.46
C GLU A 226 1.77 20.31 -2.58
N ALA A 227 1.45 19.30 -3.40
CA ALA A 227 2.37 18.19 -3.69
C ALA A 227 3.67 18.67 -4.36
N ILE A 228 3.58 19.63 -5.28
CA ILE A 228 4.73 20.24 -5.96
C ILE A 228 5.63 20.97 -4.96
N GLU A 229 5.06 21.75 -4.04
CA GLU A 229 5.85 22.50 -3.05
C GLU A 229 6.55 21.57 -2.06
N LEU A 230 5.88 20.51 -1.58
CA LEU A 230 6.52 19.49 -0.75
C LEU A 230 7.65 18.77 -1.49
N ALA A 231 7.45 18.43 -2.77
CA ALA A 231 8.49 17.81 -3.57
C ALA A 231 9.71 18.72 -3.75
N LYS A 232 9.50 20.02 -4.00
CA LYS A 232 10.61 21.00 -4.05
C LYS A 232 11.32 21.12 -2.70
N GLU A 233 10.59 21.18 -1.59
CA GLU A 233 11.18 21.27 -0.26
C GLU A 233 12.00 20.00 0.08
N ALA A 234 11.51 18.82 -0.28
CA ALA A 234 12.24 17.56 -0.11
C ALA A 234 13.56 17.58 -0.91
N LEU A 235 13.56 18.12 -2.13
CA LEU A 235 14.77 18.25 -2.96
C LEU A 235 15.76 19.30 -2.43
N GLU A 236 15.28 20.39 -1.81
CA GLU A 236 16.15 21.33 -1.10
C GLU A 236 16.86 20.68 0.09
N MET A 237 16.19 19.71 0.72
CA MET A 237 16.75 18.96 1.84
C MET A 237 17.69 17.86 1.38
N TYR A 238 17.34 17.10 0.34
CA TYR A 238 18.11 15.97 -0.17
C TYR A 238 17.94 15.81 -1.69
N GLU A 239 19.00 16.08 -2.45
CA GLU A 239 18.94 16.11 -3.92
C GLU A 239 18.63 14.75 -4.57
N ASN A 240 18.94 13.65 -3.88
CA ASN A 240 18.69 12.29 -4.34
C ASN A 240 17.32 11.74 -3.87
N CYS A 241 16.40 12.60 -3.42
CA CYS A 241 15.02 12.20 -3.12
C CYS A 241 14.28 11.83 -4.43
N SER A 242 14.40 10.57 -4.85
CA SER A 242 13.82 10.07 -6.10
C SER A 242 12.29 10.23 -6.18
N GLN A 243 11.59 10.01 -5.06
CA GLN A 243 10.14 10.19 -4.97
C GLN A 243 9.70 11.62 -5.29
N ALA A 244 10.49 12.63 -4.89
CA ALA A 244 10.18 14.02 -5.20
C ALA A 244 10.19 14.30 -6.71
N TYR A 245 11.14 13.71 -7.45
CA TYR A 245 11.15 13.82 -8.90
C TYR A 245 9.98 13.07 -9.56
N ILE A 246 9.55 11.91 -9.02
CA ILE A 246 8.35 11.21 -9.51
C ILE A 246 7.13 12.11 -9.35
N VAL A 247 6.91 12.66 -8.15
CA VAL A 247 5.79 13.57 -7.87
C VAL A 247 5.80 14.77 -8.81
N LEU A 248 6.95 15.42 -9.00
CA LEU A 248 7.07 16.54 -9.94
C LEU A 248 6.75 16.12 -11.38
N GLY A 249 7.14 14.91 -11.79
CA GLY A 249 6.75 14.36 -13.09
C GLY A 249 5.24 14.16 -13.21
N ASP A 250 4.61 13.58 -12.19
CA ASP A 250 3.20 13.20 -12.21
C ASP A 250 2.24 14.39 -12.20
N VAL A 251 2.49 15.36 -11.30
CA VAL A 251 1.49 16.40 -11.02
C VAL A 251 1.81 17.78 -11.59
N SER A 252 3.04 18.01 -12.06
CA SER A 252 3.39 19.33 -12.63
C SER A 252 2.76 19.53 -14.01
N ASP A 253 2.23 20.73 -14.23
CA ASP A 253 1.89 21.22 -15.56
C ASP A 253 3.18 21.53 -16.32
N CYS A 254 3.67 20.54 -17.07
CA CYS A 254 4.93 20.61 -17.81
C CYS A 254 4.84 19.90 -19.16
N SER A 255 5.75 20.24 -20.05
CA SER A 255 5.86 19.61 -21.36
C SER A 255 6.29 18.15 -21.25
N ASN A 256 6.07 17.37 -22.31
CA ASN A 256 6.49 15.97 -22.31
C ASN A 256 8.00 15.79 -22.11
N LEU A 257 8.80 16.75 -22.59
CA LEU A 257 10.25 16.73 -22.43
C LEU A 257 10.66 16.95 -20.96
N GLU A 258 10.00 17.89 -20.28
CA GLU A 258 10.25 18.19 -18.86
C GLU A 258 9.81 17.03 -17.97
N ARG A 259 8.62 16.46 -18.21
CA ARG A 259 8.13 15.28 -17.48
C ARG A 259 9.05 14.07 -17.66
N LYS A 260 9.53 13.81 -18.89
CA LYS A 260 10.55 12.77 -19.14
C LYS A 260 11.81 13.04 -18.33
N ALA A 261 12.29 14.28 -18.29
CA ALA A 261 13.48 14.64 -17.53
C ALA A 261 13.30 14.43 -16.01
N TYR A 262 12.10 14.68 -15.47
CA TYR A 262 11.79 14.38 -14.07
C TYR A 262 11.91 12.88 -13.76
N PHE A 263 11.28 12.01 -14.54
CA PHE A 263 11.40 10.56 -14.31
C PHE A 263 12.83 10.03 -14.53
N GLN A 264 13.56 10.58 -15.50
CA GLN A 264 14.98 10.24 -15.68
C GLN A 264 15.81 10.64 -14.45
N LYS A 265 15.57 11.83 -13.89
CA LYS A 265 16.20 12.27 -12.65
C LYS A 265 15.81 11.40 -11.45
N ALA A 266 14.56 10.94 -11.38
CA ALA A 266 14.14 10.00 -10.34
C ALA A 266 14.96 8.70 -10.37
N VAL A 267 15.17 8.14 -11.57
CA VAL A 267 15.99 6.93 -11.77
C VAL A 267 17.45 7.19 -11.40
N GLU A 268 18.02 8.32 -11.82
CA GLU A 268 19.39 8.71 -11.49
C GLU A 268 19.58 8.90 -9.98
N ALA A 269 18.70 9.66 -9.34
CA ALA A 269 18.70 9.91 -7.90
C ALA A 269 18.65 8.61 -7.08
N ALA A 270 17.70 7.72 -7.41
CA ALA A 270 17.58 6.44 -6.72
C ALA A 270 18.81 5.54 -6.95
N LYS A 271 19.43 5.61 -8.14
CA LYS A 271 20.66 4.85 -8.42
C LYS A 271 21.85 5.38 -7.63
N ASN A 272 21.98 6.71 -7.53
CA ASN A 272 23.03 7.36 -6.76
C ASN A 272 22.94 6.98 -5.27
N GLU A 273 21.71 6.89 -4.76
CA GLU A 273 21.43 6.48 -3.39
C GLU A 273 21.89 5.04 -3.08
N LEU A 274 21.70 4.12 -4.02
CA LEU A 274 22.19 2.74 -3.91
C LEU A 274 23.72 2.67 -4.00
N GLY A 275 24.34 3.54 -4.80
CA GLY A 275 25.79 3.55 -5.02
C GLY A 275 26.32 2.18 -5.47
N LYS A 276 27.29 1.64 -4.72
CA LYS A 276 27.91 0.33 -5.01
C LYS A 276 26.94 -0.86 -4.84
N GLU A 277 25.95 -0.73 -3.97
CA GLU A 277 24.98 -1.80 -3.69
C GLU A 277 24.13 -2.11 -4.92
N PHE A 278 23.98 -1.15 -5.85
CA PHE A 278 23.29 -1.36 -7.11
C PHE A 278 23.81 -2.58 -7.87
N GLU A 279 25.14 -2.71 -8.00
CA GLU A 279 25.76 -3.83 -8.71
C GLU A 279 25.73 -5.12 -7.88
N GLU A 280 25.92 -5.00 -6.56
CA GLU A 280 25.92 -6.14 -5.63
C GLU A 280 24.55 -6.83 -5.53
N LEU A 281 23.47 -6.07 -5.74
CA LEU A 281 22.10 -6.55 -5.59
C LEU A 281 21.46 -7.02 -6.90
N LYS A 282 22.11 -6.87 -8.07
CA LYS A 282 21.50 -7.21 -9.38
C LYS A 282 20.95 -8.65 -9.40
N GLY A 283 19.72 -8.79 -9.89
CA GLY A 283 18.99 -10.06 -9.91
C GLY A 283 18.24 -10.36 -8.60
N HIS A 284 18.48 -9.59 -7.54
CA HIS A 284 17.89 -9.77 -6.21
C HIS A 284 17.17 -8.51 -5.69
N PHE A 285 16.85 -7.55 -6.58
CA PHE A 285 16.28 -6.25 -6.18
C PHE A 285 15.01 -6.42 -5.34
N TRP A 286 14.16 -7.40 -5.66
CA TRP A 286 12.95 -7.64 -4.86
C TRP A 286 13.21 -7.86 -3.36
N LEU A 287 14.30 -8.55 -3.02
CA LEU A 287 14.63 -8.89 -1.63
C LEU A 287 15.25 -7.72 -0.86
N ALA A 288 15.73 -6.67 -1.57
CA ALA A 288 16.42 -5.54 -0.99
C ALA A 288 15.52 -4.29 -0.99
N HIS A 289 15.10 -3.88 0.20
CA HIS A 289 14.14 -2.79 0.39
C HIS A 289 14.68 -1.44 -0.12
N GLU A 290 16.00 -1.27 -0.10
CA GLU A 290 16.78 -0.13 -0.57
C GLU A 290 16.64 0.07 -2.08
N THR A 291 16.38 -0.99 -2.85
CA THR A 291 16.26 -0.90 -4.33
C THR A 291 14.87 -0.51 -4.80
N ARG A 292 13.87 -0.50 -3.91
CA ARG A 292 12.47 -0.21 -4.26
C ARG A 292 12.27 1.18 -4.89
N PRO A 293 12.88 2.27 -4.38
CA PRO A 293 12.78 3.58 -5.03
C PRO A 293 13.30 3.56 -6.47
N TYR A 294 14.39 2.83 -6.74
CA TYR A 294 14.93 2.70 -8.10
C TYR A 294 13.98 1.95 -9.03
N MET A 295 13.43 0.81 -8.59
CA MET A 295 12.47 0.05 -9.39
C MET A 295 11.18 0.84 -9.65
N MET A 296 10.70 1.61 -8.67
CA MET A 296 9.53 2.47 -8.83
C MET A 296 9.80 3.63 -9.82
N ALA A 297 10.96 4.27 -9.74
CA ALA A 297 11.36 5.30 -10.70
C ALA A 297 11.46 4.74 -12.13
N LYS A 298 12.02 3.54 -12.28
CA LYS A 298 12.11 2.81 -13.57
C LYS A 298 10.74 2.49 -14.14
N ALA A 299 9.80 2.03 -13.31
CA ALA A 299 8.43 1.76 -13.73
C ALA A 299 7.75 3.02 -14.27
N ASN A 300 7.79 4.12 -13.50
CA ASN A 300 7.21 5.39 -13.92
C ASN A 300 7.81 5.91 -15.24
N LEU A 301 9.15 5.83 -15.37
CA LEU A 301 9.81 6.19 -16.62
C LEU A 301 9.37 5.31 -17.79
N ALA A 302 9.32 3.98 -17.61
CA ALA A 302 8.93 3.05 -18.66
C ALA A 302 7.49 3.28 -19.13
N HIS A 303 6.54 3.41 -18.20
CA HIS A 303 5.15 3.73 -18.50
C HIS A 303 5.03 5.08 -19.22
N TYR A 304 5.69 6.11 -18.70
CA TYR A 304 5.60 7.43 -19.31
C TYR A 304 6.19 7.46 -20.74
N LEU A 305 7.35 6.84 -20.96
CA LEU A 305 7.95 6.71 -22.28
C LEU A 305 7.02 5.98 -23.25
N TRP A 306 6.34 4.95 -22.78
CA TRP A 306 5.35 4.23 -23.58
C TRP A 306 4.22 5.17 -24.02
N ASP A 307 3.65 5.94 -23.09
CA ASP A 307 2.53 6.85 -23.33
C ASP A 307 2.85 7.98 -24.30
N ILE A 308 4.07 8.51 -24.27
CA ILE A 308 4.52 9.55 -25.22
C ILE A 308 5.07 8.98 -26.54
N GLY A 309 4.96 7.66 -26.77
CA GLY A 309 5.35 7.02 -28.03
C GLY A 309 6.85 6.73 -28.17
N HIS A 310 7.64 6.90 -27.10
CA HIS A 310 9.05 6.52 -27.06
C HIS A 310 9.21 5.01 -26.79
N ARG A 311 8.59 4.19 -27.65
CA ARG A 311 8.36 2.75 -27.46
C ARG A 311 9.63 1.93 -27.22
N SER A 312 10.68 2.15 -28.03
CA SER A 312 11.94 1.42 -27.88
C SER A 312 12.68 1.74 -26.58
N GLU A 313 12.60 2.99 -26.10
CA GLU A 313 13.16 3.38 -24.81
C GLU A 313 12.36 2.73 -23.67
N ALA A 314 11.02 2.76 -23.72
CA ALA A 314 10.17 2.11 -22.72
C ALA A 314 10.46 0.59 -22.59
N ILE A 315 10.57 -0.12 -23.72
CA ILE A 315 10.91 -1.54 -23.75
C ILE A 315 12.29 -1.79 -23.15
N LYS A 316 13.27 -0.92 -23.45
CA LYS A 316 14.61 -1.01 -22.85
C LYS A 316 14.54 -0.89 -21.33
N GLU A 317 13.80 0.09 -20.82
CA GLU A 317 13.65 0.29 -19.37
C GLU A 317 13.03 -0.94 -18.70
N ALA A 318 11.95 -1.47 -19.27
CA ALA A 318 11.25 -2.66 -18.77
C ALA A 318 12.09 -3.94 -18.83
N LYS A 319 12.87 -4.15 -19.91
CA LYS A 319 13.82 -5.29 -20.01
C LYS A 319 14.87 -5.25 -18.90
N GLU A 320 15.42 -4.07 -18.61
CA GLU A 320 16.38 -3.93 -17.52
C GLU A 320 15.72 -4.20 -16.16
N MET A 321 14.47 -3.78 -15.94
CA MET A 321 13.74 -4.13 -14.71
C MET A 321 13.61 -5.66 -14.51
N LEU A 322 13.30 -6.40 -15.57
CA LEU A 322 13.25 -7.88 -15.52
C LEU A 322 14.62 -8.51 -15.24
N GLN A 323 15.71 -7.90 -15.70
CA GLN A 323 17.06 -8.38 -15.36
C GLN A 323 17.41 -8.13 -13.88
N LEU A 324 16.98 -6.98 -13.34
CA LEU A 324 17.21 -6.60 -11.94
C LEU A 324 16.33 -7.41 -10.97
N ASN A 325 15.12 -7.77 -11.40
CA ASN A 325 14.16 -8.58 -10.66
C ASN A 325 13.53 -9.66 -11.56
N PRO A 326 14.20 -10.81 -11.79
CA PRO A 326 13.72 -11.86 -12.69
C PRO A 326 12.47 -12.60 -12.21
N ASN A 327 12.12 -12.53 -10.92
CA ASN A 327 10.84 -13.05 -10.43
C ASN A 327 9.68 -12.09 -10.73
N ASP A 328 10.01 -10.85 -11.11
CA ASP A 328 9.08 -9.81 -11.52
C ASP A 328 7.86 -9.66 -10.61
N ASN A 329 8.11 -9.57 -9.31
CA ASN A 329 7.04 -9.41 -8.33
C ASN A 329 6.27 -8.07 -8.45
N GLN A 330 6.68 -7.19 -9.38
CA GLN A 330 6.00 -5.93 -9.71
C GLN A 330 5.10 -6.02 -10.97
N GLY A 331 5.11 -7.15 -11.68
CA GLY A 331 4.21 -7.39 -12.82
C GLY A 331 4.63 -6.76 -14.15
N ILE A 332 5.90 -6.37 -14.32
CA ILE A 332 6.42 -5.78 -15.57
C ILE A 332 6.31 -6.74 -16.76
N ARG A 333 6.38 -8.06 -16.52
CA ARG A 333 6.27 -9.08 -17.56
C ARG A 333 4.89 -9.08 -18.24
N TRP A 334 3.83 -8.78 -17.47
CA TRP A 334 2.46 -8.74 -17.98
C TRP A 334 2.22 -7.53 -18.89
N LEU A 335 2.92 -6.43 -18.60
CA LEU A 335 2.90 -5.22 -19.40
C LEU A 335 3.77 -5.39 -20.67
N ILE A 336 5.03 -5.76 -20.50
CA ILE A 336 6.02 -5.76 -21.58
C ILE A 336 5.71 -6.83 -22.64
N VAL A 337 5.06 -7.95 -22.29
CA VAL A 337 4.71 -8.99 -23.28
C VAL A 337 3.84 -8.42 -24.41
N ASN A 338 2.88 -7.55 -24.09
CA ASN A 338 2.03 -6.88 -25.08
C ASN A 338 2.83 -5.87 -25.91
N TRP A 339 3.73 -5.14 -25.25
CA TRP A 339 4.59 -4.14 -25.89
C TRP A 339 5.52 -4.74 -26.94
N LEU A 340 6.10 -5.91 -26.63
CA LEU A 340 6.98 -6.62 -27.56
C LEU A 340 6.22 -7.10 -28.81
N ILE A 341 4.95 -7.52 -28.68
CA ILE A 341 4.11 -7.88 -29.84
C ILE A 341 3.89 -6.67 -30.74
N LEU A 342 3.52 -5.53 -30.14
CA LEU A 342 3.22 -4.28 -30.86
C LEU A 342 4.43 -3.79 -31.65
N GLU A 343 5.62 -3.83 -31.04
CA GLU A 343 6.86 -3.34 -31.64
C GLU A 343 7.62 -4.39 -32.47
N ASN A 344 7.09 -5.62 -32.59
CA ASN A 344 7.76 -6.75 -33.25
C ASN A 344 9.16 -7.05 -32.67
N ASP A 345 9.33 -6.88 -31.36
CA ASP A 345 10.62 -7.09 -30.70
C ASP A 345 10.85 -8.58 -30.43
N SER A 346 11.99 -9.10 -30.88
CA SER A 346 12.32 -10.53 -30.84
C SER A 346 12.51 -11.09 -29.42
N TYR A 347 12.67 -10.23 -28.42
CA TYR A 347 12.81 -10.67 -27.02
C TYR A 347 11.55 -11.37 -26.50
N ILE A 348 10.40 -11.24 -27.16
CA ILE A 348 9.17 -11.91 -26.75
C ILE A 348 9.31 -13.43 -26.63
N GLU A 349 10.09 -14.07 -27.50
CA GLU A 349 10.31 -15.52 -27.44
C GLU A 349 11.06 -15.92 -26.17
N GLU A 350 12.07 -15.13 -25.81
CA GLU A 350 12.86 -15.35 -24.61
C GLU A 350 12.00 -15.11 -23.36
N LEU A 351 11.21 -14.03 -23.37
CA LEU A 351 10.29 -13.70 -22.28
C LEU A 351 9.25 -14.81 -22.05
N LEU A 352 8.56 -15.24 -23.11
CA LEU A 352 7.52 -16.27 -23.01
C LEU A 352 8.10 -17.63 -22.63
N LYS A 353 9.35 -17.92 -23.01
CA LYS A 353 10.04 -19.13 -22.58
C LYS A 353 10.46 -19.05 -21.11
N PHE A 354 10.95 -17.90 -20.66
CA PHE A 354 11.39 -17.72 -19.28
C PHE A 354 10.21 -17.81 -18.30
N TYR A 355 9.06 -17.25 -18.67
CA TYR A 355 7.82 -17.29 -17.89
C TYR A 355 6.82 -18.32 -18.43
N GLU A 356 7.28 -19.50 -18.88
CA GLU A 356 6.40 -20.49 -19.52
C GLU A 356 5.32 -21.09 -18.60
N ASP A 357 5.57 -21.06 -17.29
CA ASP A 357 4.64 -21.51 -16.24
C ASP A 357 3.64 -20.42 -15.81
N ASP A 358 3.77 -19.19 -16.30
CA ASP A 358 2.85 -18.10 -15.98
C ASP A 358 1.55 -18.25 -16.78
N ALA A 359 0.48 -18.59 -16.07
CA ALA A 359 -0.85 -18.80 -16.63
C ALA A 359 -1.69 -17.52 -16.72
N SER A 360 -1.14 -16.34 -16.44
CA SER A 360 -1.89 -15.07 -16.54
C SER A 360 -2.46 -14.86 -17.94
N ALA A 361 -3.60 -14.18 -18.01
CA ALA A 361 -4.21 -13.77 -19.27
C ALA A 361 -3.20 -13.07 -20.20
N SER A 362 -2.34 -12.21 -19.63
CA SER A 362 -1.30 -11.49 -20.37
C SER A 362 -0.33 -12.41 -21.10
N ILE A 363 0.11 -13.51 -20.48
CA ILE A 363 1.07 -14.43 -21.09
C ILE A 363 0.36 -15.36 -22.09
N ILE A 364 -0.73 -16.01 -21.67
CA ILE A 364 -1.38 -17.05 -22.48
C ILE A 364 -2.06 -16.49 -23.75
N PHE A 365 -2.69 -15.30 -23.66
CA PHE A 365 -3.28 -14.67 -24.85
C PHE A 365 -2.20 -14.08 -25.77
N SER A 366 -1.12 -13.54 -25.22
CA SER A 366 0.01 -13.03 -26.02
C SER A 366 0.73 -14.16 -26.77
N LYS A 367 0.89 -15.33 -26.15
CA LYS A 367 1.41 -16.53 -26.81
C LYS A 367 0.52 -16.95 -27.98
N ALA A 368 -0.81 -16.96 -27.81
CA ALA A 368 -1.73 -17.27 -28.90
C ALA A 368 -1.65 -16.26 -30.06
N LEU A 369 -1.55 -14.96 -29.75
CA LEU A 369 -1.39 -13.91 -30.74
C LEU A 369 -0.06 -14.00 -31.49
N LEU A 370 1.04 -14.30 -30.78
CA LEU A 370 2.36 -14.47 -31.37
C LEU A 370 2.40 -15.64 -32.35
N GLU A 371 1.84 -16.79 -31.98
CA GLU A 371 1.75 -17.95 -32.89
C GLU A 371 0.90 -17.66 -34.12
N PHE A 372 -0.21 -16.92 -33.95
CA PHE A 372 -1.01 -16.46 -35.08
C PHE A 372 -0.19 -15.56 -36.02
N LYS A 373 0.56 -14.61 -35.46
CA LYS A 373 1.40 -13.67 -36.20
C LYS A 373 2.54 -14.37 -36.97
N LYS A 374 3.05 -15.50 -36.45
CA LYS A 374 4.01 -16.37 -37.15
C LYS A 374 3.40 -17.20 -38.28
N GLY A 375 2.07 -17.30 -38.36
CA GLY A 375 1.36 -18.18 -39.29
C GLY A 375 1.26 -19.63 -38.82
N ASN A 376 1.57 -19.91 -37.55
CA ASN A 376 1.50 -21.23 -36.95
C ASN A 376 0.04 -21.53 -36.52
N ASN A 377 -0.86 -21.67 -37.49
CA ASN A 377 -2.31 -21.66 -37.26
C ASN A 377 -2.79 -22.75 -36.29
N LYS A 378 -2.18 -23.95 -36.30
CA LYS A 378 -2.58 -25.06 -35.42
C LYS A 378 -2.20 -24.78 -33.97
N GLU A 379 -0.98 -24.29 -33.76
CA GLU A 379 -0.41 -23.92 -32.47
C GLU A 379 -1.14 -22.71 -31.89
N ALA A 380 -1.43 -21.71 -32.73
CA ALA A 380 -2.21 -20.54 -32.38
C ALA A 380 -3.64 -20.91 -31.92
N GLU A 381 -4.32 -21.78 -32.66
CA GLU A 381 -5.66 -22.25 -32.29
C GLU A 381 -5.64 -23.06 -30.99
N LYS A 382 -4.64 -23.91 -30.79
CA LYS A 382 -4.45 -24.66 -29.54
C LYS A 382 -4.25 -23.70 -28.37
N ALA A 383 -3.30 -22.76 -28.48
CA ALA A 383 -3.00 -21.78 -27.45
C ALA A 383 -4.21 -20.89 -27.13
N LEU A 384 -4.97 -20.45 -28.14
CA LEU A 384 -6.17 -19.63 -27.93
C LEU A 384 -7.28 -20.39 -27.20
N LYS A 385 -7.45 -21.69 -27.48
CA LYS A 385 -8.41 -22.54 -26.74
C LYS A 385 -8.02 -22.70 -25.27
N GLU A 386 -6.73 -22.93 -25.00
CA GLU A 386 -6.20 -22.98 -23.64
C GLU A 386 -6.40 -21.64 -22.91
N ALA A 387 -6.04 -20.53 -23.57
CA ALA A 387 -6.24 -19.18 -23.05
C ALA A 387 -7.70 -18.86 -22.71
N LYS A 388 -8.62 -19.21 -23.62
CA LYS A 388 -10.08 -19.05 -23.42
C LYS A 388 -10.62 -19.90 -22.28
N ASN A 389 -10.10 -21.11 -22.08
CA ASN A 389 -10.51 -21.97 -20.98
C ASN A 389 -10.03 -21.43 -19.63
N HIS A 390 -8.85 -20.80 -19.60
CA HIS A 390 -8.30 -20.19 -18.39
C HIS A 390 -9.03 -18.88 -18.03
N ASN A 391 -9.17 -17.97 -19.01
CA ASN A 391 -9.90 -16.73 -18.83
C ASN A 391 -10.92 -16.53 -19.97
N PRO A 392 -12.20 -16.88 -19.76
CA PRO A 392 -13.24 -16.76 -20.78
C PRO A 392 -13.69 -15.31 -21.03
N HIS A 393 -13.23 -14.34 -20.22
CA HIS A 393 -13.69 -12.97 -20.23
C HIS A 393 -12.93 -12.07 -21.23
N VAL A 394 -11.69 -12.42 -21.59
CA VAL A 394 -10.83 -11.63 -22.50
C VAL A 394 -11.45 -11.46 -23.89
N ILE A 395 -11.84 -12.56 -24.55
CA ILE A 395 -12.34 -12.53 -25.93
C ILE A 395 -13.52 -11.57 -26.10
N PRO A 396 -14.56 -11.57 -25.22
CA PRO A 396 -15.64 -10.58 -25.25
C PRO A 396 -15.18 -9.11 -25.33
N TYR A 397 -14.10 -8.71 -24.65
CA TYR A 397 -13.54 -7.37 -24.76
C TYR A 397 -12.86 -7.17 -26.12
N LEU A 398 -12.02 -8.12 -26.55
CA LEU A 398 -11.27 -8.04 -27.83
C LEU A 398 -12.20 -7.88 -29.04
N ILE A 399 -13.34 -8.58 -29.06
CA ILE A 399 -14.30 -8.53 -30.17
C ILE A 399 -15.38 -7.44 -30.02
N GLY A 400 -15.31 -6.63 -28.96
CA GLY A 400 -16.23 -5.51 -28.72
C GLY A 400 -17.62 -5.90 -28.21
N LYS A 401 -17.79 -7.11 -27.66
CA LYS A 401 -19.04 -7.51 -26.98
C LYS A 401 -19.15 -6.93 -25.56
N LYS A 402 -18.01 -6.71 -24.91
CA LYS A 402 -17.89 -5.93 -23.67
C LYS A 402 -17.23 -4.59 -23.97
N LYS A 403 -17.63 -3.55 -23.23
CA LYS A 403 -16.99 -2.22 -23.33
C LYS A 403 -15.68 -2.25 -22.57
N LEU A 404 -14.64 -1.66 -23.15
CA LEU A 404 -13.36 -1.49 -22.45
C LEU A 404 -13.55 -0.63 -21.19
N PRO A 405 -12.86 -0.97 -20.10
CA PRO A 405 -12.91 -0.17 -18.88
C PRO A 405 -12.27 1.20 -19.15
N LYS A 406 -12.76 2.23 -18.44
CA LYS A 406 -12.20 3.59 -18.54
C LYS A 406 -10.92 3.78 -17.72
N GLN A 407 -10.75 2.93 -16.71
CA GLN A 407 -9.65 2.93 -15.75
C GLN A 407 -9.22 1.49 -15.53
N PRO A 408 -7.94 1.23 -15.21
CA PRO A 408 -7.50 -0.11 -14.86
C PRO A 408 -8.18 -0.56 -13.56
N PRO A 409 -8.37 -1.88 -13.36
CA PRO A 409 -8.89 -2.40 -12.10
C PRO A 409 -7.87 -2.24 -10.98
N GLU A 410 -8.33 -1.97 -9.75
CA GLU A 410 -7.46 -1.83 -8.56
C GLU A 410 -6.93 -3.17 -8.05
N TYR A 411 -7.68 -4.25 -8.29
CA TYR A 411 -7.34 -5.61 -7.91
C TYR A 411 -7.60 -6.58 -9.06
N MET A 412 -6.90 -7.70 -9.06
CA MET A 412 -7.00 -8.75 -10.07
C MET A 412 -7.01 -10.11 -9.38
N GLY A 413 -7.95 -10.98 -9.77
CA GLY A 413 -7.90 -12.41 -9.49
C GLY A 413 -7.59 -13.21 -10.76
N PHE A 414 -6.69 -14.20 -10.69
CA PHE A 414 -6.38 -15.05 -11.84
C PHE A 414 -7.64 -15.75 -12.38
N GLY A 415 -7.87 -15.65 -13.69
CA GLY A 415 -9.01 -16.21 -14.42
C GLY A 415 -10.29 -15.37 -14.38
N ASP A 416 -10.34 -14.29 -13.60
CA ASP A 416 -11.56 -13.50 -13.44
C ASP A 416 -11.75 -12.40 -14.51
N ASP A 417 -12.85 -11.66 -14.41
CA ASP A 417 -13.13 -10.55 -15.34
C ASP A 417 -12.22 -9.33 -15.12
N LEU A 418 -11.67 -9.14 -13.92
CA LEU A 418 -10.74 -8.05 -13.60
C LEU A 418 -9.36 -8.33 -14.22
N GLU A 419 -8.90 -9.58 -14.22
CA GLU A 419 -7.70 -9.98 -14.97
C GLU A 419 -7.87 -9.69 -16.46
N ALA A 420 -9.04 -10.03 -17.02
CA ALA A 420 -9.33 -9.71 -18.41
C ALA A 420 -9.33 -8.20 -18.68
N GLN A 421 -9.86 -7.39 -17.74
CA GLN A 421 -9.83 -5.93 -17.82
C GLN A 421 -8.41 -5.37 -17.77
N SER A 422 -7.55 -5.87 -16.87
CA SER A 422 -6.13 -5.46 -16.83
C SER A 422 -5.43 -5.81 -18.13
N TYR A 423 -5.57 -7.06 -18.61
CA TYR A 423 -4.94 -7.50 -19.85
C TYR A 423 -5.29 -6.60 -21.05
N VAL A 424 -6.57 -6.26 -21.22
CA VAL A 424 -6.98 -5.39 -22.32
C VAL A 424 -6.53 -3.95 -22.16
N PHE A 425 -6.42 -3.47 -20.91
CA PHE A 425 -5.91 -2.15 -20.58
C PHE A 425 -4.39 -2.05 -20.83
N ASP A 426 -3.63 -3.07 -20.45
CA ASP A 426 -2.15 -3.15 -20.52
C ASP A 426 -1.61 -3.41 -21.95
N GLY A 427 -2.34 -2.96 -22.96
CA GLY A 427 -1.95 -3.05 -24.37
C GLY A 427 -2.41 -4.32 -25.09
N GLY A 428 -3.04 -5.28 -24.40
CA GLY A 428 -3.56 -6.51 -25.03
C GLY A 428 -4.55 -6.19 -26.15
N TYR A 429 -5.53 -5.31 -25.90
CA TYR A 429 -6.48 -4.91 -26.94
C TYR A 429 -5.81 -4.27 -28.15
N GLU A 430 -4.83 -3.39 -27.93
CA GLU A 430 -4.07 -2.73 -29.00
C GLU A 430 -3.29 -3.76 -29.83
N ALA A 431 -2.61 -4.72 -29.17
CA ALA A 431 -1.83 -5.76 -29.82
C ALA A 431 -2.68 -6.63 -30.76
N TRP A 432 -3.85 -7.08 -30.29
CA TRP A 432 -4.79 -7.85 -31.11
C TRP A 432 -5.38 -7.03 -32.26
N LYS A 433 -5.76 -5.77 -31.99
CA LYS A 433 -6.35 -4.89 -33.00
C LYS A 433 -5.38 -4.52 -34.11
N ASN A 434 -4.10 -4.32 -33.77
CA ASN A 434 -3.05 -3.93 -34.72
C ASN A 434 -2.42 -5.13 -35.44
N THR A 435 -2.76 -6.36 -35.05
CA THR A 435 -2.34 -7.56 -35.79
C THR A 435 -3.37 -7.89 -36.88
N GLU A 436 -2.94 -7.80 -38.14
CA GLU A 436 -3.81 -7.99 -39.30
C GLU A 436 -4.55 -9.34 -39.25
N GLY A 437 -5.87 -9.30 -39.40
CA GLY A 437 -6.71 -10.50 -39.41
C GLY A 437 -6.97 -11.15 -38.03
N ALA A 438 -6.28 -10.76 -36.96
CA ALA A 438 -6.36 -11.45 -35.67
C ALA A 438 -7.76 -11.38 -35.03
N ILE A 439 -8.42 -10.22 -35.06
CA ILE A 439 -9.80 -10.07 -34.56
C ILE A 439 -10.80 -10.89 -35.39
N ALA A 440 -10.61 -10.96 -36.71
CA ALA A 440 -11.46 -11.77 -37.57
C ALA A 440 -11.26 -13.27 -37.28
N TRP A 441 -10.01 -13.68 -37.06
CA TRP A 441 -9.64 -15.04 -36.69
C TRP A 441 -10.23 -15.47 -35.33
N ILE A 442 -10.12 -14.66 -34.27
CA ILE A 442 -10.71 -15.00 -32.96
C ILE A 442 -12.23 -15.30 -33.09
N LYS A 443 -12.94 -14.59 -33.96
CA LYS A 443 -14.38 -14.80 -34.17
C LYS A 443 -14.72 -16.14 -34.84
N THR A 444 -13.76 -16.81 -35.46
CA THR A 444 -13.98 -18.15 -36.07
C THR A 444 -13.78 -19.28 -35.07
N ILE A 445 -13.05 -19.03 -33.98
CA ILE A 445 -12.75 -20.03 -32.95
C ILE A 445 -13.95 -20.17 -32.00
N LYS A 446 -14.56 -21.35 -32.02
CA LYS A 446 -15.81 -21.66 -31.29
C LYS A 446 -15.63 -21.79 -29.79
#